data_AF-A0A2B4RLU9-F1
#
_entry.id   AF-A0A2B4RLU9-F1
#
_cell.length_a   1.000
_cell.length_b   1.000
_cell.length_c   1.000
_cell.angle_alpha   90.00
_cell.angle_beta   90.00
_cell.angle_gamma   90.00
#
_symmetry.space_group_name_H-M   'P 1'
#
loop_
_entity.id
_entity.type
_entity.pdbx_description
1 polymer ?
#
loop_
_entity_poly.entity_id
_entity_poly.type
_entity_poly.pdbx_seq_one_letter_code
_entity_poly.pdbx_strand_id
1 'polypeptide(L)'
;MDTGQILDLFSVDQEKKKEKAGAQQSNATGKTSLRTMIENLEGFCVNVKSSERNPKSSMAMEWTNDHDIALAREVLLLEPYRHKARTVERGKVWQKVADNLNSHAILRFLVTKKSVREHLKLLLDKYRARMQKERRDSGVEVEETELDRALEEINEKWEAAEEQDILLLNNKKKTEEDRAMGEEVRKRACEKLSETMKRKGEGEGSSEPSKKRSRKGGNDTIEFLREKANIDMAMKQEEQKARREEHERQTRLYELALANQQQQQQQSNQLMSLMFGLMQQIAGRKDS
;
A
#
# COMPACT_ATOMS: atom_id res chain seq x y z
N MET A 1 -25.31 0.60 26.96
CA MET A 1 -26.14 -0.61 27.13
C MET A 1 -27.31 -0.39 26.18
N ASP A 2 -27.52 -1.14 25.11
CA ASP A 2 -27.29 -2.56 24.94
C ASP A 2 -27.02 -2.89 23.46
N THR A 3 -26.27 -3.97 23.27
CA THR A 3 -25.82 -4.55 22.02
C THR A 3 -26.89 -5.46 21.43
N GLY A 4 -27.10 -5.31 20.12
CA GLY A 4 -27.36 -6.39 19.15
C GLY A 4 -28.38 -7.49 19.48
N GLN A 5 -29.44 -7.56 18.67
CA GLN A 5 -29.88 -8.85 18.15
C GLN A 5 -30.06 -8.76 16.63
N ILE A 6 -29.53 -9.81 16.01
CA ILE A 6 -29.28 -10.05 14.60
C ILE A 6 -30.21 -11.21 14.21
N LEU A 7 -30.84 -11.08 13.04
CA LEU A 7 -31.35 -12.12 12.13
C LEU A 7 -32.45 -13.10 12.61
N ASP A 8 -33.58 -13.06 11.89
CA ASP A 8 -34.18 -14.25 11.25
C ASP A 8 -34.90 -13.74 9.98
N LEU A 9 -34.41 -14.05 8.77
CA LEU A 9 -34.53 -15.31 8.02
C LEU A 9 -35.86 -15.44 7.28
N PHE A 10 -35.77 -15.24 5.97
CA PHE A 10 -36.56 -15.83 4.87
C PHE A 10 -37.72 -16.77 5.26
N SER A 11 -38.94 -16.41 4.84
CA SER A 11 -39.87 -17.30 4.11
C SER A 11 -41.19 -16.57 3.78
N VAL A 12 -41.55 -16.53 2.49
CA VAL A 12 -42.76 -17.18 1.94
C VAL A 12 -44.03 -16.36 2.19
N ASP A 13 -44.57 -15.74 1.13
CA ASP A 13 -45.78 -16.31 0.55
C ASP A 13 -46.10 -15.80 -0.86
N GLN A 14 -46.53 -16.78 -1.65
CA GLN A 14 -47.06 -16.75 -3.01
C GLN A 14 -48.59 -16.55 -2.96
N GLU A 15 -49.20 -16.52 -4.15
CA GLU A 15 -50.65 -16.67 -4.40
C GLU A 15 -51.51 -15.41 -4.17
N LYS A 16 -52.49 -15.03 -4.98
CA LYS A 16 -53.39 -15.63 -5.99
C LYS A 16 -54.17 -14.40 -6.56
N LYS A 17 -54.76 -14.31 -7.74
CA LYS A 17 -55.61 -15.20 -8.58
C LYS A 17 -55.89 -14.37 -9.85
N LYS A 18 -55.79 -14.95 -11.06
CA LYS A 18 -56.90 -15.52 -11.88
C LYS A 18 -58.05 -14.52 -12.12
N GLU A 19 -58.46 -14.23 -13.36
CA GLU A 19 -59.17 -15.14 -14.26
C GLU A 19 -59.07 -14.67 -15.74
N LYS A 20 -58.69 -15.57 -16.66
CA LYS A 20 -59.51 -16.30 -17.67
C LYS A 20 -59.85 -15.46 -18.92
N ALA A 21 -59.41 -15.83 -20.13
CA ALA A 21 -59.60 -17.05 -20.94
C ALA A 21 -60.63 -16.79 -22.05
N GLY A 22 -60.21 -17.05 -23.29
CA GLY A 22 -61.04 -16.99 -24.48
C GLY A 22 -60.21 -17.37 -25.69
N ALA A 23 -60.04 -18.67 -25.92
CA ALA A 23 -59.48 -19.23 -27.15
C ALA A 23 -60.63 -19.64 -28.06
N GLN A 24 -60.58 -19.28 -29.35
CA GLN A 24 -60.94 -20.22 -30.40
C GLN A 24 -60.37 -19.87 -31.78
N GLN A 25 -60.20 -20.94 -32.55
CA GLN A 25 -59.28 -21.15 -33.67
C GLN A 25 -59.82 -20.71 -35.04
N SER A 26 -58.90 -20.80 -36.00
CA SER A 26 -59.07 -21.32 -37.39
C SER A 26 -59.13 -20.29 -38.52
N ASN A 27 -58.10 -20.32 -39.39
CA ASN A 27 -58.23 -20.88 -40.74
C ASN A 27 -56.89 -20.87 -41.49
N ALA A 28 -56.49 -22.06 -41.97
CA ALA A 28 -55.51 -22.23 -43.03
C ALA A 28 -56.19 -21.96 -44.39
N THR A 29 -55.45 -21.42 -45.37
CA THR A 29 -55.29 -21.91 -46.76
C THR A 29 -54.82 -20.76 -47.67
N GLY A 30 -53.68 -20.94 -48.34
CA GLY A 30 -53.12 -19.99 -49.33
C GLY A 30 -51.61 -20.12 -49.47
N LYS A 31 -51.12 -21.31 -49.85
CA LYS A 31 -50.54 -21.56 -51.20
C LYS A 31 -49.33 -20.67 -51.56
N THR A 32 -48.15 -21.24 -51.33
CA THR A 32 -47.12 -21.46 -52.38
C THR A 32 -47.06 -20.44 -53.51
N SER A 33 -46.16 -19.45 -53.43
CA SER A 33 -45.62 -18.79 -54.63
C SER A 33 -44.51 -17.77 -54.31
N LEU A 34 -43.44 -18.14 -53.60
CA LEU A 34 -42.20 -17.33 -53.60
C LEU A 34 -40.90 -18.15 -53.44
N ARG A 35 -40.99 -19.46 -53.16
CA ARG A 35 -39.82 -20.33 -52.96
C ARG A 35 -39.34 -21.04 -54.24
N THR A 36 -39.87 -20.66 -55.40
CA THR A 36 -39.60 -21.33 -56.70
C THR A 36 -39.25 -20.34 -57.82
N MET A 37 -38.87 -19.10 -57.50
CA MET A 37 -38.42 -18.11 -58.51
C MET A 37 -37.12 -17.38 -58.11
N ILE A 38 -36.23 -18.05 -57.36
CA ILE A 38 -34.84 -17.57 -57.17
C ILE A 38 -33.88 -18.76 -57.39
N GLU A 39 -34.10 -19.50 -58.47
CA GLU A 39 -33.10 -20.37 -59.10
C GLU A 39 -33.31 -20.18 -60.63
N ASN A 40 -32.21 -20.09 -61.38
CA ASN A 40 -32.10 -19.83 -62.84
C ASN A 40 -31.78 -18.41 -63.30
N LEU A 41 -30.69 -17.84 -62.78
CA LEU A 41 -29.72 -17.11 -63.61
C LEU A 41 -28.31 -17.53 -63.17
N GLU A 42 -27.89 -18.71 -63.61
CA GLU A 42 -26.47 -19.03 -63.70
C GLU A 42 -25.84 -18.17 -64.81
N GLY A 43 -24.64 -17.63 -64.56
CA GLY A 43 -23.80 -17.17 -65.66
C GLY A 43 -22.90 -15.96 -65.42
N PHE A 44 -22.11 -15.93 -64.35
CA PHE A 44 -20.73 -15.41 -64.47
C PHE A 44 -19.85 -15.90 -63.32
N CYS A 45 -19.01 -16.91 -63.61
CA CYS A 45 -17.98 -17.39 -62.71
C CYS A 45 -16.90 -16.31 -62.55
N VAL A 46 -16.70 -15.83 -61.32
CA VAL A 46 -15.39 -15.33 -60.89
C VAL A 46 -14.98 -16.07 -59.62
N ASN A 47 -13.84 -16.72 -59.75
CA ASN A 47 -13.18 -17.62 -58.85
C ASN A 47 -13.00 -17.02 -57.44
N VAL A 48 -13.84 -17.42 -56.49
CA VAL A 48 -13.63 -17.16 -55.05
C VAL A 48 -12.55 -18.13 -54.57
N LYS A 49 -11.30 -17.64 -54.49
CA LYS A 49 -10.36 -18.17 -53.50
C LYS A 49 -10.90 -17.78 -52.13
N SER A 50 -11.66 -18.67 -51.52
CA SER A 50 -11.97 -18.64 -50.10
C SER A 50 -10.67 -18.82 -49.32
N SER A 51 -9.95 -17.72 -49.08
CA SER A 51 -9.04 -17.70 -47.94
C SER A 51 -9.92 -17.60 -46.69
N GLU A 52 -9.91 -18.65 -45.90
CA GLU A 52 -10.45 -18.63 -44.54
C GLU A 52 -9.69 -17.54 -43.77
N ARG A 53 -10.24 -16.32 -43.78
CA ARG A 53 -9.75 -15.24 -42.94
C ARG A 53 -10.18 -15.53 -41.51
N ASN A 54 -9.22 -16.00 -40.72
CA ASN A 54 -9.26 -16.01 -39.27
C ASN A 54 -9.81 -14.65 -38.74
N PRO A 55 -10.91 -14.60 -37.96
CA PRO A 55 -11.54 -13.34 -37.53
C PRO A 55 -10.80 -12.63 -36.39
N LYS A 56 -9.49 -12.86 -36.25
CA LYS A 56 -8.66 -12.29 -35.17
C LYS A 56 -7.36 -11.67 -35.69
N SER A 57 -7.48 -10.82 -36.71
CA SER A 57 -6.48 -9.76 -36.92
C SER A 57 -7.11 -8.47 -36.42
N SER A 58 -6.83 -8.17 -35.14
CA SER A 58 -7.17 -6.89 -34.51
C SER A 58 -6.47 -5.78 -35.27
N MET A 59 -7.16 -5.11 -36.21
CA MET A 59 -6.70 -3.82 -36.71
C MET A 59 -6.67 -2.87 -35.52
N ALA A 60 -5.47 -2.65 -34.97
CA ALA A 60 -5.25 -1.65 -33.94
C ALA A 60 -5.60 -0.29 -34.56
N MET A 61 -6.44 0.48 -33.86
CA MET A 61 -6.76 1.84 -34.25
C MET A 61 -5.48 2.69 -34.29
N GLU A 62 -5.38 3.57 -35.29
CA GLU A 62 -4.31 4.57 -35.35
C GLU A 62 -4.61 5.70 -34.36
N TRP A 63 -3.66 5.97 -33.47
CA TRP A 63 -3.75 7.06 -32.51
C TRP A 63 -3.12 8.32 -33.10
N THR A 64 -3.90 9.39 -33.16
CA THR A 64 -3.42 10.73 -33.55
C THR A 64 -3.33 11.63 -32.32
N ASN A 65 -2.71 12.80 -32.46
CA ASN A 65 -2.59 13.77 -31.36
C ASN A 65 -3.98 14.15 -30.78
N ASP A 66 -4.99 14.37 -31.63
CA ASP A 66 -6.34 14.67 -31.16
C ASP A 66 -6.96 13.52 -30.33
N HIS A 67 -6.64 12.27 -30.68
CA HIS A 67 -7.06 11.11 -29.90
C HIS A 67 -6.35 11.07 -28.54
N ASP A 68 -5.07 11.42 -28.50
CA ASP A 68 -4.27 11.46 -27.27
C ASP A 68 -4.79 12.54 -26.33
N ILE A 69 -5.12 13.73 -26.86
CA ILE A 69 -5.72 14.83 -26.08
C ILE A 69 -7.09 14.41 -25.53
N ALA A 70 -7.97 13.84 -26.36
CA ALA A 70 -9.28 13.39 -25.92
C ALA A 70 -9.18 12.27 -24.86
N LEU A 71 -8.24 11.34 -25.01
CA LEU A 71 -7.94 10.33 -24.00
C LEU A 71 -7.48 10.95 -22.68
N ALA A 72 -6.52 11.88 -22.73
CA ALA A 72 -6.00 12.53 -21.53
C ALA A 72 -7.10 13.30 -20.78
N ARG A 73 -7.93 14.06 -21.50
CA ARG A 73 -9.09 14.77 -20.94
C ARG A 73 -10.08 13.82 -20.28
N GLU A 74 -10.41 12.70 -20.92
CA GLU A 74 -11.35 11.72 -20.36
C GLU A 74 -10.80 11.05 -19.08
N VAL A 75 -9.49 10.79 -19.05
CA VAL A 75 -8.80 10.24 -17.87
C VAL A 75 -8.76 11.24 -16.72
N LEU A 76 -8.55 12.52 -17.00
CA LEU A 76 -8.64 13.59 -16.00
C LEU A 76 -10.06 13.74 -15.46
N LEU A 77 -11.08 13.56 -16.30
CA LEU A 77 -12.48 13.67 -15.90
C LEU A 77 -12.94 12.50 -15.02
N LEU A 78 -12.59 11.27 -15.40
CA LEU A 78 -13.06 10.06 -14.71
C LEU A 78 -12.12 9.59 -13.57
N GLU A 79 -10.94 10.20 -13.46
CA GLU A 79 -9.97 10.02 -12.37
C GLU A 79 -9.71 8.56 -11.95
N PRO A 80 -9.29 7.65 -12.87
CA PRO A 80 -9.13 6.23 -12.53
C PRO A 80 -8.12 5.96 -11.39
N TYR A 81 -7.19 6.88 -11.15
CA TYR A 81 -6.16 6.83 -10.12
C TYR A 81 -6.69 7.01 -8.69
N ARG A 82 -7.88 7.60 -8.50
CA ARG A 82 -8.51 7.71 -7.16
C ARG A 82 -8.92 6.36 -6.57
N HIS A 83 -8.97 5.33 -7.40
CA HIS A 83 -9.31 3.98 -7.00
C HIS A 83 -8.04 3.13 -6.92
N LYS A 84 -7.90 2.37 -5.81
CA LYS A 84 -6.74 1.50 -5.58
C LYS A 84 -6.48 0.58 -6.77
N ALA A 85 -5.20 0.30 -7.02
CA ALA A 85 -4.80 -0.63 -8.06
C ALA A 85 -5.44 -2.01 -7.86
N ARG A 86 -5.71 -2.71 -8.97
CA ARG A 86 -6.27 -4.09 -8.98
C ARG A 86 -7.66 -4.22 -8.35
N THR A 87 -8.41 -3.13 -8.23
CA THR A 87 -9.82 -3.16 -7.79
C THR A 87 -10.79 -3.27 -8.96
N VAL A 88 -12.00 -3.79 -8.68
CA VAL A 88 -13.07 -3.88 -9.68
C VAL A 88 -13.60 -2.49 -10.02
N GLU A 89 -13.65 -1.58 -9.04
CA GLU A 89 -14.07 -0.18 -9.17
C GLU A 89 -13.19 0.54 -10.20
N ARG A 90 -11.87 0.49 -10.03
CA ARG A 90 -10.94 1.04 -11.02
C ARG A 90 -11.15 0.41 -12.40
N GLY A 91 -11.39 -0.90 -12.46
CA GLY A 91 -11.72 -1.61 -13.69
C GLY A 91 -12.98 -1.10 -14.39
N LYS A 92 -14.02 -0.72 -13.63
CA LYS A 92 -15.26 -0.11 -14.14
C LYS A 92 -15.02 1.30 -14.67
N VAL A 93 -14.22 2.10 -13.97
CA VAL A 93 -13.85 3.46 -14.44
C VAL A 93 -13.12 3.38 -15.78
N TRP A 94 -12.13 2.48 -15.92
CA TRP A 94 -11.45 2.27 -17.21
C TRP A 94 -12.37 1.76 -18.32
N GLN A 95 -13.39 0.98 -17.97
CA GLN A 95 -14.40 0.57 -18.96
C GLN A 95 -15.21 1.78 -19.42
N LYS A 96 -15.65 2.63 -18.48
CA LYS A 96 -16.38 3.86 -18.77
C LYS A 96 -15.57 4.83 -19.65
N VAL A 97 -14.27 4.99 -19.40
CA VAL A 97 -13.36 5.75 -20.28
C VAL A 97 -13.43 5.22 -21.70
N ALA A 98 -13.28 3.90 -21.89
CA ALA A 98 -13.32 3.31 -23.23
C ALA A 98 -14.69 3.48 -23.90
N ASP A 99 -15.79 3.32 -23.15
CA ASP A 99 -17.15 3.47 -23.67
C ASP A 99 -17.43 4.92 -24.10
N ASN A 100 -16.97 5.90 -23.30
CA ASN A 100 -17.08 7.32 -23.62
C ASN A 100 -16.27 7.71 -24.86
N LEU A 101 -15.03 7.21 -24.97
CA LEU A 101 -14.19 7.43 -26.15
C LEU A 101 -14.82 6.82 -27.40
N ASN A 102 -15.32 5.58 -27.34
CA ASN A 102 -16.00 4.94 -28.48
C ASN A 102 -17.30 5.67 -28.87
N SER A 103 -17.93 6.40 -27.95
CA SER A 103 -19.11 7.22 -28.21
C SER A 103 -18.78 8.61 -28.78
N HIS A 104 -17.49 8.94 -28.92
CA HIS A 104 -17.04 10.26 -29.38
C HIS A 104 -17.37 10.46 -30.87
N ALA A 105 -18.29 11.40 -31.16
CA ALA A 105 -18.86 11.58 -32.49
C ALA A 105 -17.85 11.97 -33.59
N ILE A 106 -16.84 12.77 -33.22
CA ILE A 106 -15.87 13.34 -34.18
C ILE A 106 -14.71 12.37 -34.45
N LEU A 107 -13.99 11.96 -33.39
CA LEU A 107 -12.76 11.18 -33.49
C LEU A 107 -12.99 9.67 -33.69
N ARG A 108 -14.23 9.17 -33.54
CA ARG A 108 -14.64 7.79 -33.85
C ARG A 108 -13.65 6.72 -33.36
N PHE A 109 -13.54 6.58 -32.04
CA PHE A 109 -12.64 5.59 -31.47
C PHE A 109 -13.12 4.15 -31.71
N LEU A 110 -12.14 3.24 -31.83
CA LEU A 110 -12.31 1.78 -31.83
C LEU A 110 -11.35 1.17 -30.81
N VAL A 111 -11.63 1.43 -29.53
CA VAL A 111 -10.75 1.08 -28.42
C VAL A 111 -11.39 0.10 -27.46
N THR A 112 -10.56 -0.70 -26.80
CA THR A 112 -10.95 -1.54 -25.67
C THR A 112 -10.38 -0.95 -24.38
N LYS A 113 -10.97 -1.33 -23.24
CA LYS A 113 -10.41 -1.02 -21.92
C LYS A 113 -8.91 -1.33 -21.80
N LYS A 114 -8.43 -2.39 -22.45
CA LYS A 114 -7.01 -2.76 -22.45
C LYS A 114 -6.19 -1.76 -23.27
N SER A 115 -6.59 -1.49 -24.53
CA SER A 115 -5.83 -0.60 -25.41
C SER A 115 -5.74 0.83 -24.86
N VAL A 116 -6.81 1.34 -24.24
CA VAL A 116 -6.82 2.65 -23.57
C VAL A 116 -5.74 2.73 -22.49
N ARG A 117 -5.64 1.73 -21.62
CA ARG A 117 -4.64 1.72 -20.55
C ARG A 117 -3.21 1.58 -21.06
N GLU A 118 -2.99 0.67 -21.99
CA GLU A 118 -1.67 0.45 -22.58
C GLU A 118 -1.20 1.70 -23.34
N HIS A 119 -2.09 2.35 -24.08
CA HIS A 119 -1.77 3.56 -24.82
C HIS A 119 -1.49 4.75 -23.91
N LEU A 120 -2.30 4.98 -22.87
CA LEU A 120 -2.01 6.02 -21.89
C LEU A 120 -0.64 5.79 -21.21
N LYS A 121 -0.35 4.54 -20.84
CA LYS A 121 0.95 4.19 -20.24
C LYS A 121 2.10 4.56 -21.19
N LEU A 122 1.97 4.22 -22.47
CA LEU A 122 2.95 4.57 -23.49
C LEU A 122 3.13 6.09 -23.62
N LEU A 123 2.05 6.88 -23.56
CA LEU A 123 2.11 8.34 -23.59
C LEU A 123 2.85 8.91 -22.39
N LEU A 124 2.53 8.44 -21.18
CA LEU A 124 3.20 8.86 -19.95
C LEU A 124 4.69 8.49 -19.97
N ASP A 125 5.04 7.29 -20.41
CA ASP A 125 6.44 6.84 -20.52
C ASP A 125 7.22 7.73 -21.52
N LYS A 126 6.62 8.05 -22.68
CA LYS A 126 7.21 8.96 -23.66
C LYS A 126 7.38 10.38 -23.12
N TYR A 127 6.37 10.91 -22.43
CA TYR A 127 6.42 12.22 -21.79
C TYR A 127 7.58 12.30 -20.76
N ARG A 128 7.66 11.32 -19.84
CA ARG A 128 8.73 11.23 -18.83
C ARG A 128 10.11 11.16 -19.48
N ALA A 129 10.28 10.35 -20.53
CA ALA A 129 11.55 10.21 -21.23
C ALA A 129 11.98 11.51 -21.92
N ARG A 130 11.04 12.24 -22.53
CA ARG A 130 11.29 13.55 -23.15
C ARG A 130 11.70 14.59 -22.11
N MET A 131 10.96 14.72 -21.00
CA MET A 131 11.29 15.66 -19.92
C MET A 131 12.67 15.38 -19.30
N GLN A 132 13.05 14.11 -19.13
CA GLN A 132 14.39 13.75 -18.64
C GLN A 132 15.51 14.11 -19.64
N LYS A 133 15.23 14.00 -20.94
CA LYS A 133 16.18 14.37 -21.98
C LYS A 133 16.34 15.89 -22.08
N GLU A 134 15.24 16.64 -22.06
CA GLU A 134 15.26 18.10 -22.11
C GLU A 134 16.00 18.69 -20.90
N ARG A 135 15.73 18.21 -19.68
CA ARG A 135 16.50 18.59 -18.48
C ARG A 135 18.01 18.30 -18.58
N ARG A 136 18.41 17.33 -19.41
CA ARG A 136 19.81 16.94 -19.60
C ARG A 136 20.49 17.72 -20.73
N ASP A 137 19.76 18.01 -21.80
CA ASP A 137 20.35 18.44 -23.09
C ASP A 137 20.06 19.93 -23.42
N SER A 138 19.06 20.56 -22.80
CA SER A 138 18.55 21.87 -23.22
C SER A 138 18.34 22.80 -22.02
N GLY A 139 19.02 23.95 -22.01
CA GLY A 139 18.71 25.09 -21.14
C GLY A 139 17.62 26.02 -21.69
N VAL A 140 16.88 25.58 -22.71
CA VAL A 140 15.84 26.36 -23.40
C VAL A 140 14.48 25.69 -23.18
N GLU A 141 13.52 26.52 -22.78
CA GLU A 141 12.11 26.20 -22.56
C GLU A 141 11.44 25.80 -23.87
N VAL A 142 10.81 24.62 -23.88
CA VAL A 142 10.02 24.10 -25.00
C VAL A 142 8.56 24.48 -24.75
N GLU A 143 7.87 24.95 -25.79
CA GLU A 143 6.43 25.25 -25.74
C GLU A 143 5.63 24.01 -25.29
N GLU A 144 5.02 24.09 -24.12
CA GLU A 144 4.19 23.03 -23.55
C GLU A 144 2.87 22.90 -24.32
N THR A 145 2.68 21.76 -24.98
CA THR A 145 1.41 21.48 -25.66
C THR A 145 0.29 21.17 -24.65
N GLU A 146 -0.97 21.25 -25.09
CA GLU A 146 -2.10 20.89 -24.24
C GLU A 146 -2.01 19.44 -23.72
N LEU A 147 -1.57 18.52 -24.59
CA LEU A 147 -1.35 17.13 -24.23
C LEU A 147 -0.28 17.00 -23.14
N ASP A 148 0.79 17.80 -23.21
CA ASP A 148 1.89 17.74 -22.24
C ASP A 148 1.43 18.16 -20.85
N ARG A 149 0.66 19.25 -20.74
CA ARG A 149 0.04 19.68 -19.48
C ARG A 149 -0.90 18.64 -18.91
N ALA A 150 -1.73 18.03 -19.76
CA ALA A 150 -2.66 16.99 -19.32
C ALA A 150 -1.93 15.73 -18.84
N LEU A 151 -0.85 15.33 -19.53
CA LEU A 151 -0.03 14.19 -19.12
C LEU A 151 0.73 14.46 -17.82
N GLU A 152 1.22 15.68 -17.62
CA GLU A 152 1.84 16.11 -16.36
C GLU A 152 0.84 16.02 -15.20
N GLU A 153 -0.34 16.62 -15.35
CA GLU A 153 -1.38 16.58 -14.31
C GLU A 153 -1.81 15.14 -13.99
N ILE A 154 -2.01 14.30 -15.02
CA ILE A 154 -2.29 12.87 -14.83
C ILE A 154 -1.17 12.22 -14.04
N ASN A 155 0.09 12.51 -14.40
CA ASN A 155 1.26 11.92 -13.75
C ASN A 155 1.32 12.30 -12.27
N GLU A 156 1.20 13.58 -11.94
CA GLU A 156 1.21 14.08 -10.56
C GLU A 156 0.09 13.47 -9.72
N LYS A 157 -1.14 13.41 -10.26
CA LYS A 157 -2.28 12.81 -9.55
C LYS A 157 -2.12 11.30 -9.34
N TRP A 158 -1.44 10.61 -10.26
CA TRP A 158 -1.11 9.20 -10.09
C TRP A 158 -0.09 8.95 -8.99
N GLU A 159 1.01 9.70 -8.98
CA GLU A 159 2.05 9.59 -7.95
C GLU A 159 1.45 9.92 -6.56
N ALA A 160 0.66 10.99 -6.46
CA ALA A 160 -0.03 11.35 -5.22
C ALA A 160 -0.98 10.25 -4.73
N ALA A 161 -1.72 9.59 -5.62
CA ALA A 161 -2.59 8.47 -5.26
C ALA A 161 -1.79 7.24 -4.78
N GLU A 162 -0.67 6.94 -5.43
CA GLU A 162 0.21 5.83 -5.04
C GLU A 162 0.89 6.08 -3.68
N GLU A 163 1.37 7.31 -3.43
CA GLU A 163 1.90 7.73 -2.14
C GLU A 163 0.87 7.57 -1.01
N GLN A 164 -0.37 7.99 -1.24
CA GLN A 164 -1.46 7.81 -0.26
C GLN A 164 -1.71 6.33 0.03
N ASP A 165 -1.72 5.47 -0.99
CA ASP A 165 -1.87 4.03 -0.82
C ASP A 165 -0.71 3.41 -0.01
N ILE A 166 0.54 3.84 -0.26
CA ILE A 166 1.72 3.40 0.49
C ILE A 166 1.64 3.85 1.95
N LEU A 167 1.26 5.10 2.22
CA LEU A 167 1.11 5.63 3.58
C LEU A 167 0.06 4.85 4.38
N LEU A 168 -1.08 4.53 3.77
CA LEU A 168 -2.12 3.72 4.40
C LEU A 168 -1.64 2.31 4.73
N LEU A 169 -0.87 1.67 3.84
CA LEU A 169 -0.30 0.35 4.08
C LEU A 169 0.71 0.38 5.23
N ASN A 170 1.59 1.38 5.28
CA ASN A 170 2.59 1.53 6.34
C ASN A 170 1.94 1.80 7.70
N ASN A 171 0.92 2.65 7.76
CA ASN A 171 0.19 2.92 9.00
C ASN A 171 -0.53 1.67 9.53
N LYS A 172 -1.14 0.89 8.63
CA LYS A 172 -1.76 -0.39 9.01
C LYS A 172 -0.72 -1.37 9.56
N LYS A 173 0.44 -1.49 8.89
CA LYS A 173 1.53 -2.35 9.32
C LYS A 173 2.05 -1.95 10.71
N LYS A 174 2.30 -0.66 10.93
CA LYS A 174 2.74 -0.13 12.24
C LYS A 174 1.71 -0.41 13.33
N THR A 175 0.42 -0.24 13.04
CA THR A 175 -0.64 -0.51 14.01
C THR A 175 -0.70 -1.99 14.40
N GLU A 176 -0.52 -2.90 13.43
CA GLU A 176 -0.46 -4.34 13.69
C GLU A 176 0.81 -4.73 14.46
N GLU A 177 1.96 -4.12 14.15
CA GLU A 177 3.22 -4.31 14.88
C GLU A 177 3.10 -3.85 16.34
N ASP A 178 2.53 -2.67 16.58
CA ASP A 178 2.29 -2.14 17.93
C ASP A 178 1.32 -3.03 18.72
N ARG A 179 0.27 -3.52 18.04
CA ARG A 179 -0.70 -4.47 18.62
C ARG A 179 -0.03 -5.81 18.97
N ALA A 180 0.81 -6.35 18.08
CA ALA A 180 1.54 -7.59 18.30
C ALA A 180 2.55 -7.45 19.44
N MET A 181 3.29 -6.33 19.49
CA MET A 181 4.21 -6.03 20.59
C MET A 181 3.47 -5.94 21.93
N GLY A 182 2.32 -5.26 21.97
CA GLY A 182 1.47 -5.20 23.16
C GLY A 182 0.95 -6.56 23.61
N GLU A 183 0.60 -7.44 22.67
CA GLU A 183 0.19 -8.82 22.97
C GLU A 183 1.35 -9.67 23.48
N GLU A 184 2.55 -9.51 22.91
CA GLU A 184 3.74 -10.23 23.36
C GLU A 184 4.14 -9.83 24.79
N VAL A 185 4.10 -8.53 25.12
CA VAL A 185 4.35 -8.05 26.49
C VAL A 185 3.32 -8.62 27.46
N ARG A 186 2.02 -8.62 27.12
CA ARG A 186 0.97 -9.25 27.94
C ARG A 186 1.21 -10.75 28.13
N LYS A 187 1.55 -11.47 27.06
CA LYS A 187 1.84 -12.91 27.11
C LYS A 187 3.02 -13.20 28.03
N ARG A 188 4.14 -12.48 27.88
CA ARG A 188 5.32 -12.63 28.74
C ARG A 188 5.01 -12.35 30.22
N ALA A 189 4.12 -11.41 30.53
CA ALA A 189 3.72 -11.11 31.90
C ALA A 189 2.80 -12.19 32.52
N CYS A 190 1.98 -12.86 31.71
CA CYS A 190 1.05 -13.92 32.17
C CYS A 190 1.65 -15.33 32.19
N GLU A 191 2.86 -15.53 31.65
CA GLU A 191 3.55 -16.82 31.72
C GLU A 191 4.00 -17.10 33.18
N LYS A 192 3.33 -18.05 33.85
CA LYS A 192 3.82 -18.61 35.12
C LYS A 192 5.19 -19.23 34.87
N LEU A 193 6.17 -18.93 35.73
CA LEU A 193 7.59 -19.29 35.63
C LEU A 193 7.88 -20.77 35.27
N SER A 194 6.93 -21.69 35.48
CA SER A 194 7.03 -23.11 35.13
C SER A 194 6.73 -23.46 33.67
N GLU A 195 6.01 -22.63 32.90
CA GLU A 195 5.54 -22.97 31.55
C GLU A 195 6.53 -22.64 30.43
N THR A 196 7.43 -21.68 30.66
CA THR A 196 8.46 -21.26 29.68
C THR A 196 9.54 -22.33 29.44
N MET A 197 9.69 -23.32 30.32
CA MET A 197 10.60 -24.46 30.11
C MET A 197 9.99 -25.58 29.25
N LYS A 198 8.66 -25.72 29.17
CA LYS A 198 8.04 -26.83 28.43
C LYS A 198 7.94 -26.58 26.92
N ARG A 199 7.85 -25.33 26.45
CA ARG A 199 7.67 -25.03 25.02
C ARG A 199 8.93 -25.12 24.16
N LYS A 200 10.11 -25.47 24.71
CA LYS A 200 11.31 -25.75 23.90
C LYS A 200 11.50 -27.23 23.58
N GLY A 201 10.61 -28.10 24.02
CA GLY A 201 10.66 -29.51 23.65
C GLY A 201 9.28 -30.10 23.75
N GLU A 202 8.52 -30.09 22.65
CA GLU A 202 7.43 -31.03 22.41
C GLU A 202 6.94 -30.81 20.96
N GLY A 203 7.69 -31.40 20.02
CA GLY A 203 7.11 -31.95 18.80
C GLY A 203 6.77 -33.41 19.07
N GLU A 204 5.53 -33.77 18.72
CA GLU A 204 4.93 -35.11 18.65
C GLU A 204 4.57 -35.85 19.95
N GLY A 205 3.25 -36.02 20.11
CA GLY A 205 2.67 -37.33 20.42
C GLY A 205 2.30 -37.57 21.88
N SER A 206 1.11 -37.16 22.30
CA SER A 206 0.48 -37.75 23.46
C SER A 206 -0.03 -39.16 23.13
N SER A 207 0.40 -40.17 23.89
CA SER A 207 -0.51 -41.22 24.35
C SER A 207 -0.01 -41.76 25.69
N GLU A 208 -0.99 -42.16 26.51
CA GLU A 208 -1.00 -42.10 27.96
C GLU A 208 -0.40 -43.38 28.63
N PRO A 209 -0.55 -43.60 29.95
CA PRO A 209 0.52 -43.70 30.93
C PRO A 209 0.93 -45.15 31.27
N SER A 210 2.21 -45.44 31.53
CA SER A 210 2.52 -46.63 32.33
C SER A 210 3.85 -46.59 33.12
N LYS A 211 3.67 -46.82 34.42
CA LYS A 211 4.48 -47.63 35.36
C LYS A 211 5.95 -47.26 35.60
N LYS A 212 6.13 -46.71 36.80
CA LYS A 212 7.28 -46.78 37.73
C LYS A 212 8.40 -47.74 37.29
N ARG A 213 9.60 -47.19 37.06
CA ARG A 213 10.87 -47.89 37.34
C ARG A 213 11.81 -46.99 38.12
N SER A 214 12.21 -47.53 39.27
CA SER A 214 13.30 -47.08 40.12
C SER A 214 14.62 -46.98 39.34
N ARG A 215 15.43 -45.97 39.68
CA ARG A 215 16.88 -46.01 39.96
C ARG A 215 17.61 -44.80 39.36
N LYS A 216 18.24 -44.04 40.27
CA LYS A 216 19.62 -43.53 40.11
C LYS A 216 19.92 -42.79 38.80
N GLY A 217 19.48 -41.53 38.72
CA GLY A 217 19.81 -40.63 37.60
C GLY A 217 19.32 -39.19 37.79
N GLY A 218 19.22 -38.71 39.04
CA GLY A 218 18.67 -37.38 39.35
C GLY A 218 19.69 -36.32 39.77
N ASN A 219 20.97 -36.68 39.92
CA ASN A 219 21.98 -35.72 40.39
C ASN A 219 22.33 -34.70 39.29
N ASP A 220 22.57 -35.18 38.07
CA ASP A 220 22.96 -34.37 36.91
C ASP A 220 21.86 -33.37 36.50
N THR A 221 20.60 -33.79 36.54
CA THR A 221 19.45 -32.89 36.32
C THR A 221 19.31 -31.84 37.43
N ILE A 222 19.51 -32.19 38.69
CA ILE A 222 19.40 -31.23 39.80
C ILE A 222 20.58 -30.25 39.79
N GLU A 223 21.76 -30.72 39.43
CA GLU A 223 22.95 -29.89 39.26
C GLU A 223 22.78 -28.90 38.11
N PHE A 224 22.29 -29.36 36.95
CA PHE A 224 21.95 -28.48 35.82
C PHE A 224 20.90 -27.41 36.20
N LEU A 225 19.88 -27.76 36.98
CA LEU A 225 18.88 -26.80 37.45
C LEU A 225 19.45 -25.76 38.41
N ARG A 226 20.38 -26.15 39.29
CA ARG A 226 21.09 -25.24 40.19
C ARG A 226 22.04 -24.33 39.41
N GLU A 227 22.80 -24.89 38.48
CA GLU A 227 23.74 -24.15 37.65
C GLU A 227 23.01 -23.10 36.79
N LYS A 228 21.89 -23.49 36.18
CA LYS A 228 21.04 -22.56 35.44
C LYS A 228 20.49 -21.44 36.32
N ALA A 229 20.06 -21.75 37.56
CA ALA A 229 19.60 -20.73 38.50
C ALA A 229 20.73 -19.78 38.94
N ASN A 230 21.95 -20.29 39.08
CA ASN A 230 23.13 -19.48 39.40
C ASN A 230 23.50 -18.55 38.24
N ILE A 231 23.49 -19.05 36.99
CA ILE A 231 23.74 -18.25 35.79
C ILE A 231 22.69 -17.15 35.62
N ASP A 232 21.41 -17.47 35.80
CA ASP A 232 20.32 -16.48 35.71
C ASP A 232 20.45 -15.39 36.80
N MET A 233 20.84 -15.78 38.02
CA MET A 233 21.09 -14.84 39.11
C MET A 233 22.32 -13.96 38.84
N ALA A 234 23.39 -14.54 38.30
CA ALA A 234 24.61 -13.82 37.93
C ALA A 234 24.36 -12.79 36.83
N MET A 235 23.65 -13.18 35.76
CA MET A 235 23.23 -12.28 34.67
C MET A 235 22.42 -11.09 35.20
N LYS A 236 21.46 -11.34 36.09
CA LYS A 236 20.65 -10.29 36.71
C LYS A 236 21.48 -9.34 37.59
N GLN A 237 22.44 -9.87 38.32
CA GLN A 237 23.34 -9.06 39.14
C GLN A 237 24.29 -8.21 38.28
N GLU A 238 24.80 -8.77 37.18
CA GLU A 238 25.65 -8.07 36.23
C GLU A 238 24.91 -6.94 35.53
N GLU A 239 23.68 -7.17 35.08
CA GLU A 239 22.81 -6.13 34.52
C GLU A 239 22.55 -4.99 35.52
N GLN A 240 22.24 -5.32 36.77
CA GLN A 240 22.06 -4.32 37.84
C GLN A 240 23.36 -3.58 38.17
N LYS A 241 24.53 -4.20 38.01
CA LYS A 241 25.82 -3.56 38.21
C LYS A 241 26.11 -2.59 37.05
N ALA A 242 25.93 -3.03 35.80
CA ALA A 242 26.10 -2.21 34.61
C ALA A 242 25.19 -0.97 34.64
N ARG A 243 23.93 -1.13 35.05
CA ARG A 243 22.99 0.00 35.21
C ARG A 243 23.42 0.99 36.29
N ARG A 244 24.00 0.51 37.39
CA ARG A 244 24.55 1.36 38.45
C ARG A 244 25.81 2.10 37.98
N GLU A 245 26.70 1.42 37.28
CA GLU A 245 27.92 2.02 36.71
C GLU A 245 27.59 3.08 35.66
N GLU A 246 26.59 2.85 34.80
CA GLU A 246 26.14 3.85 33.82
C GLU A 246 25.58 5.09 34.51
N HIS A 247 24.72 4.90 35.51
CA HIS A 247 24.17 6.01 36.30
C HIS A 247 25.29 6.78 37.03
N GLU A 248 26.26 6.07 37.60
CA GLU A 248 27.42 6.68 38.25
C GLU A 248 28.29 7.45 37.23
N ARG A 249 28.50 6.90 36.04
CA ARG A 249 29.23 7.58 34.95
C ARG A 249 28.52 8.86 34.51
N GLN A 250 27.19 8.81 34.35
CA GLN A 250 26.39 10.00 34.02
C GLN A 250 26.50 11.05 35.14
N THR A 251 26.42 10.62 36.39
CA THR A 251 26.54 11.51 37.56
C THR A 251 27.92 12.17 37.60
N ARG A 252 29.01 11.41 37.41
CA ARG A 252 30.38 11.95 37.37
C ARG A 252 30.60 12.94 36.22
N LEU A 253 30.04 12.65 35.04
CA LEU A 253 30.11 13.58 33.90
C LEU A 253 29.39 14.89 34.20
N TYR A 254 28.23 14.81 34.86
CA TYR A 254 27.48 15.99 35.29
C TYR A 254 28.25 16.82 36.34
N GLU A 255 28.82 16.18 37.35
CA GLU A 255 29.66 16.85 38.35
C GLU A 255 30.89 17.53 37.73
N LEU A 256 31.57 16.87 36.79
CA LEU A 256 32.73 17.44 36.11
C LEU A 256 32.35 18.68 35.27
N ALA A 257 31.20 18.63 34.58
CA ALA A 257 30.70 19.77 33.83
C ALA A 257 30.40 20.97 34.75
N LEU A 258 29.81 20.71 35.93
CA LEU A 258 29.52 21.74 36.93
C LEU A 258 30.80 22.36 37.51
N ALA A 259 31.80 21.53 37.83
CA ALA A 259 33.09 22.01 38.33
C ALA A 259 33.81 22.89 37.30
N ASN A 260 33.81 22.49 36.03
CA ASN A 260 34.42 23.26 34.94
C ASN A 260 33.71 24.61 34.76
N GLN A 261 32.38 24.64 34.84
CA GLN A 261 31.61 25.88 34.80
C GLN A 261 31.97 26.82 35.97
N GLN A 262 32.08 26.30 37.20
CA GLN A 262 32.49 27.10 38.35
C GLN A 262 33.92 27.66 38.19
N GLN A 263 34.86 26.85 37.70
CA GLN A 263 36.22 27.31 37.46
C GLN A 263 36.27 28.44 36.44
N GLN A 264 35.49 28.35 35.36
CA GLN A 264 35.41 29.38 34.34
C GLN A 264 34.80 30.68 34.91
N GLN A 265 33.78 30.59 35.76
CA GLN A 265 33.22 31.75 36.46
C GLN A 265 34.24 32.38 37.42
N GLN A 266 35.01 31.57 38.17
CA GLN A 266 36.04 32.10 39.06
C GLN A 266 37.14 32.84 38.30
N GLN A 267 37.62 32.27 37.18
CA GLN A 267 38.60 32.95 36.31
C GLN A 267 38.04 34.27 35.75
N SER A 268 36.78 34.26 35.29
CA SER A 268 36.11 35.46 34.80
C SER A 268 35.97 36.53 35.90
N ASN A 269 35.57 36.13 37.11
CA ASN A 269 35.43 37.04 38.25
C ASN A 269 36.78 37.60 38.71
N GLN A 270 37.85 36.80 38.70
CA GLN A 270 39.21 37.28 39.01
C GLN A 270 39.68 38.30 37.97
N LEU A 271 39.47 38.01 36.68
CA LEU A 271 39.82 38.95 35.60
C LEU A 271 39.04 40.26 35.74
N MET A 272 37.75 40.17 36.05
CA MET A 272 36.90 41.34 36.27
C MET A 272 37.36 42.14 37.51
N SER A 273 37.73 41.48 38.59
CA SER A 273 38.28 42.12 39.80
C SER A 273 39.61 42.84 39.52
N LEU A 274 40.49 42.23 38.73
CA LEU A 274 41.77 42.83 38.36
C LEU A 274 41.57 44.05 37.45
N MET A 275 40.64 43.95 36.49
CA MET A 275 40.24 45.07 35.64
C MET A 275 39.62 46.22 36.44
N PHE A 276 38.76 45.92 37.42
CA PHE A 276 38.15 46.90 38.31
C PHE A 276 39.19 47.59 39.21
N GLY A 277 40.16 46.84 39.74
CA GLY A 277 41.27 47.39 40.52
C GLY A 277 42.17 48.33 39.71
N LEU A 278 42.50 47.96 38.46
CA LEU A 278 43.25 48.83 37.55
C LEU A 278 42.48 50.13 37.24
N MET A 279 41.16 50.03 37.03
CA MET A 279 40.29 51.18 36.80
C MET A 279 40.26 52.13 38.00
N GLN A 280 40.20 51.60 39.23
CA GLN A 280 40.29 52.41 40.46
C GLN A 280 41.65 53.09 40.63
N GLN A 281 42.76 52.42 40.32
CA GLN A 281 44.09 53.04 40.39
C GLN A 281 44.25 54.19 39.38
N ILE A 282 43.68 54.05 38.18
CA ILE A 282 43.71 55.12 37.17
C ILE A 282 42.85 56.31 37.62
N ALA A 283 41.69 56.07 38.24
CA ALA A 283 40.85 57.12 38.80
C ALA A 283 41.52 57.84 39.99
N GLY A 284 42.09 57.09 40.96
CA GLY A 284 42.75 57.66 42.14
C GLY A 284 44.06 58.42 41.88
N ARG A 285 44.75 58.15 40.76
CA ARG A 285 45.92 58.94 40.33
C ARG A 285 45.57 60.26 39.65
N LYS A 286 44.30 60.48 39.32
CA LYS A 286 43.83 61.69 38.63
C LYS A 286 43.46 62.83 39.58
N ASP A 287 43.35 62.54 40.88
CA ASP A 287 42.92 63.45 41.94
C ASP A 287 44.01 63.74 43.00
N SER A 288 45.29 63.42 42.74
CA SER A 288 46.47 63.85 43.51
C SER A 288 47.46 64.60 42.61
#